data_AF-A0A932WJ20-F1
#
_entry.id   AF-A0A932WJ20-F1
#
_cell.length_a   1.000
_cell.length_b   1.000
_cell.length_c   1.000
_cell.angle_alpha   90.00
_cell.angle_beta   90.00
_cell.angle_gamma   90.00
#
_symmetry.space_group_name_H-M   'P 1'
#
loop_
_entity.id
_entity.type
_entity.pdbx_description
1 polymer ?
#
loop_
_entity_poly.entity_id
_entity_poly.type
_entity_poly.pdbx_seq_one_letter_code
_entity_poly.pdbx_strand_id
1 'polypeptide(L)'
;MSDVISPRSSRNGFNVGPVGRTNDQSELAVINGENIPAIGYFDLIGLEYQPLPRPSDPVKLIDGLGDLIAAVAYVRSGELTISDWIRSRRGKKKYVTFRLEDLGPVLAALPTALRRLAGECSELVLGSGLKRRLKRLFFF
;
A
#
# COMPACT_ATOMS: atom_id res chain seq x y z
N MET A 1 -30.13 40.65 -9.64
CA MET A 1 -28.66 40.50 -9.81
C MET A 1 -28.31 39.17 -9.20
N SER A 2 -28.26 38.15 -10.04
CA SER A 2 -28.17 36.74 -9.66
C SER A 2 -26.97 36.18 -10.43
N ASP A 3 -25.86 35.97 -9.75
CA ASP A 3 -24.65 35.45 -10.37
C ASP A 3 -24.82 33.97 -10.71
N VAL A 4 -24.75 33.69 -12.01
CA VAL A 4 -24.81 32.36 -12.61
C VAL A 4 -23.47 31.67 -12.35
N ILE A 5 -23.46 30.69 -11.44
CA ILE A 5 -22.31 29.82 -11.21
C ILE A 5 -22.14 28.91 -12.44
N SER A 6 -21.11 29.18 -13.25
CA SER A 6 -20.76 28.34 -14.39
C SER A 6 -20.16 27.00 -13.90
N PRO A 7 -20.54 25.85 -14.47
CA PRO A 7 -19.93 24.57 -14.11
C PRO A 7 -18.46 24.52 -14.57
N ARG A 8 -17.54 24.37 -13.61
CA ARG A 8 -16.12 24.11 -13.88
C ARG A 8 -15.98 22.78 -14.63
N SER A 9 -15.67 22.87 -15.92
CA SER A 9 -15.25 21.75 -16.76
C SER A 9 -13.91 21.19 -16.23
N SER A 10 -13.97 20.10 -15.49
CA SER A 10 -12.80 19.30 -15.10
C SER A 10 -12.25 18.61 -16.36
N ARG A 11 -11.17 19.17 -16.92
CA ARG A 11 -10.52 18.70 -18.16
C ARG A 11 -9.38 17.71 -17.93
N ASN A 12 -9.24 17.17 -16.71
CA ASN A 12 -8.27 16.13 -16.40
C ASN A 12 -9.03 14.84 -16.12
N GLY A 13 -9.03 13.93 -17.09
CA GLY A 13 -9.58 12.59 -16.99
C GLY A 13 -8.79 11.74 -16.00
N PHE A 14 -8.94 12.01 -14.71
CA PHE A 14 -8.85 10.96 -13.71
C PHE A 14 -10.10 10.11 -13.91
N ASN A 15 -9.92 8.90 -14.41
CA ASN A 15 -10.91 7.82 -14.26
C ASN A 15 -11.05 7.54 -12.76
N VAL A 16 -11.81 8.38 -12.06
CA VAL A 16 -12.45 7.98 -10.80
C VAL A 16 -13.46 6.93 -11.21
N GLY A 17 -13.08 5.66 -11.05
CA GLY A 17 -14.03 4.54 -11.10
C GLY A 17 -15.22 4.85 -10.20
N PRO A 18 -16.38 4.21 -10.45
CA PRO A 18 -17.65 4.59 -9.82
C PRO A 18 -17.47 4.72 -8.31
N VAL A 19 -17.68 5.94 -7.81
CA VAL A 19 -17.57 6.37 -6.40
C VAL A 19 -18.67 5.74 -5.52
N GLY A 20 -19.19 4.58 -5.91
CA GLY A 20 -20.21 3.78 -5.25
C GLY A 20 -19.71 2.41 -4.78
N ARG A 21 -18.39 2.18 -4.71
CA ARG A 21 -17.83 1.08 -3.91
C ARG A 21 -17.48 1.60 -2.52
N THR A 22 -18.52 1.82 -1.71
CA THR A 22 -18.43 2.10 -0.26
C THR A 22 -17.83 0.96 0.56
N ASN A 23 -17.49 -0.18 -0.07
CA ASN A 23 -16.97 -1.36 0.61
C ASN A 23 -15.50 -1.26 1.02
N ASP A 24 -14.76 -0.30 0.49
CA ASP A 24 -13.36 -0.09 0.86
C ASP A 24 -13.24 1.17 1.72
N GLN A 25 -13.97 1.21 2.85
CA GLN A 25 -13.52 2.07 3.95
C GLN A 25 -12.04 1.71 4.18
N SER A 26 -11.15 2.67 3.94
CA SER A 26 -9.73 2.45 4.20
C SER A 26 -9.61 2.07 5.67
N GLU A 27 -9.25 0.82 5.97
CA GLU A 27 -9.07 0.35 7.34
C GLU A 27 -8.12 1.28 8.10
N LEU A 28 -7.16 1.89 7.38
CA LEU A 28 -6.23 2.86 7.92
C LEU A 28 -6.95 4.12 8.44
N ALA A 29 -7.91 4.63 7.68
CA ALA A 29 -8.69 5.80 8.06
C ALA A 29 -9.50 5.48 9.33
N VAL A 30 -10.22 4.36 9.33
CA VAL A 30 -11.04 3.93 10.47
C VAL A 30 -10.20 3.74 11.73
N ILE A 31 -9.06 3.06 11.62
CA ILE A 31 -8.16 2.83 12.77
C ILE A 31 -7.62 4.15 13.35
N ASN A 32 -7.43 5.17 12.51
CA ASN A 32 -6.95 6.48 12.95
C ASN A 32 -8.10 7.45 13.31
N GLY A 33 -9.34 6.96 13.40
CA GLY A 33 -10.50 7.76 13.83
C GLY A 33 -11.14 8.60 12.72
N GLU A 34 -10.77 8.38 11.46
CA GLU A 34 -11.29 9.11 10.31
C GLU A 34 -12.43 8.33 9.66
N ASN A 35 -13.65 8.88 9.70
CA ASN A 35 -14.83 8.28 9.08
C ASN A 35 -15.13 8.97 7.75
N ILE A 36 -14.45 8.54 6.68
CA ILE A 36 -14.55 9.13 5.34
C ILE A 36 -16.02 9.18 4.84
N PRO A 37 -16.84 8.12 4.98
CA PRO A 37 -18.25 8.21 4.58
C PRO A 37 -19.05 9.25 5.37
N ALA A 38 -18.81 9.38 6.67
CA ALA A 38 -19.46 10.42 7.47
C ALA A 38 -19.04 11.81 6.97
N ILE A 39 -17.75 12.06 6.78
CA ILE A 39 -17.24 13.34 6.25
C ILE A 39 -17.96 13.68 4.93
N GLY A 40 -18.02 12.73 3.99
CA GLY A 40 -18.70 12.94 2.71
C GLY A 40 -20.21 13.18 2.86
N TYR A 41 -20.87 12.51 3.80
CA TYR A 41 -22.28 12.74 4.08
C TYR A 41 -22.55 14.16 4.60
N PHE A 42 -21.76 14.62 5.58
CA PHE A 42 -21.89 15.96 6.17
C PHE A 42 -21.63 17.06 5.14
N ASP A 43 -20.62 16.87 4.28
CA ASP A 43 -20.32 17.77 3.16
C ASP A 43 -21.51 17.89 2.19
N LEU A 44 -22.14 16.76 1.82
CA LEU A 44 -23.29 16.73 0.91
C LEU A 44 -24.52 17.47 1.43
N ILE A 45 -24.74 17.47 2.75
CA ILE A 45 -25.87 18.16 3.37
C ILE A 45 -25.52 19.58 3.87
N GLY A 46 -24.29 20.03 3.60
CA GLY A 46 -23.82 21.37 4.00
C GLY A 46 -23.67 21.55 5.51
N LEU A 47 -23.40 20.47 6.25
CA LEU A 47 -23.16 20.50 7.69
C LEU A 47 -21.67 20.29 8.00
N GLU A 48 -21.22 20.84 9.12
CA GLU A 48 -19.85 20.63 9.60
C GLU A 48 -19.69 19.25 10.24
N TYR A 49 -18.68 18.49 9.82
CA TYR A 49 -18.33 17.20 10.42
C TYR A 49 -17.58 17.40 11.74
N GLN A 50 -18.07 16.79 12.82
CA GLN A 50 -17.35 16.74 14.08
C GLN A 50 -16.38 15.54 14.10
N PRO A 51 -15.06 15.77 14.13
CA PRO A 51 -14.09 14.67 14.13
C PRO A 51 -14.17 13.87 15.43
N LEU A 52 -14.02 12.55 15.31
CA LEU A 52 -13.90 11.67 16.46
C LEU A 52 -12.55 11.90 17.18
N PRO A 53 -12.45 11.57 18.47
CA PRO A 53 -11.18 11.61 19.19
C PRO A 53 -10.14 10.77 18.46
N ARG A 54 -9.07 11.42 18.01
CA ARG A 54 -7.95 10.72 17.38
C ARG A 54 -7.18 9.92 18.45
N PRO A 55 -6.72 8.70 18.14
CA PRO A 55 -5.80 8.00 19.03
C PRO A 55 -4.54 8.84 19.24
N SER A 56 -3.96 8.79 20.45
CA SER A 56 -2.76 9.55 20.81
C SER A 56 -1.56 9.22 19.92
N ASP A 57 -1.53 8.01 19.37
CA ASP A 57 -0.49 7.54 18.46
C ASP A 57 -1.12 7.00 17.18
N PRO A 58 -0.66 7.45 15.99
CA PRO A 58 -1.13 6.92 14.73
C PRO A 58 -0.73 5.46 14.58
N VAL A 59 -1.66 4.62 14.14
CA VAL A 59 -1.40 3.21 13.89
C VAL A 59 -1.08 3.03 12.41
N LYS A 60 0.06 2.39 12.14
CA LYS A 60 0.48 2.03 10.79
C LYS A 60 -0.12 0.69 10.39
N LEU A 61 -0.76 0.62 9.22
CA LEU A 61 -1.05 -0.67 8.59
C LEU A 61 0.17 -1.12 7.81
N ILE A 62 0.64 -2.34 8.11
CA ILE A 62 1.80 -2.92 7.43
C ILE A 62 1.36 -4.21 6.76
N ASP A 63 1.54 -4.28 5.44
CA ASP A 63 1.55 -5.56 4.74
C ASP A 63 2.94 -6.18 4.88
N GLY A 64 3.06 -7.22 5.71
CA GLY A 64 4.38 -7.70 6.17
C GLY A 64 5.33 -8.11 5.04
N LEU A 65 4.86 -8.96 4.13
CA LEU A 65 5.69 -9.45 3.01
C LEU A 65 5.83 -8.39 1.91
N GLY A 66 4.75 -7.67 1.59
CA GLY A 66 4.79 -6.60 0.60
C GLY A 66 5.77 -5.48 0.98
N ASP A 67 5.75 -5.04 2.23
CA ASP A 67 6.65 -4.03 2.78
C ASP A 67 8.11 -4.49 2.74
N LEU A 68 8.39 -5.75 3.07
CA LEU A 68 9.75 -6.30 3.00
C LEU A 68 10.30 -6.31 1.56
N ILE A 69 9.49 -6.77 0.60
CA ILE A 69 9.89 -6.81 -0.82
C ILE A 69 10.16 -5.39 -1.32
N ALA A 70 9.27 -4.43 -1.01
CA ALA A 70 9.46 -3.03 -1.35
C ALA A 70 10.74 -2.47 -0.70
N ALA A 71 10.95 -2.71 0.59
CA ALA A 71 12.14 -2.25 1.30
C ALA A 71 13.44 -2.77 0.67
N VAL A 72 13.49 -4.04 0.26
CA VAL A 72 14.64 -4.60 -0.47
C VAL A 72 14.88 -3.89 -1.80
N ALA A 73 13.82 -3.59 -2.56
CA ALA A 73 13.94 -2.86 -3.81
C ALA A 73 14.49 -1.44 -3.60
N TYR A 74 13.97 -0.70 -2.62
CA TYR A 74 14.45 0.65 -2.30
C TYR A 74 15.88 0.65 -1.75
N VAL A 75 16.24 -0.32 -0.91
CA VAL A 75 17.61 -0.50 -0.43
C VAL A 75 18.59 -0.74 -1.57
N ARG A 76 18.17 -1.51 -2.59
CA ARG A 76 18.99 -1.75 -3.78
C ARG A 76 19.16 -0.53 -4.67
N SER A 77 18.12 0.30 -4.79
CA SER A 77 18.20 1.57 -5.52
C SER A 77 19.04 2.65 -4.79
N GLY A 78 19.37 2.42 -3.52
CA GLY A 78 20.06 3.40 -2.67
C GLY A 78 19.13 4.51 -2.13
N GLU A 79 17.84 4.45 -2.45
CA GLU A 79 16.83 5.42 -1.99
C GLU A 79 16.45 5.24 -0.51
N LEU A 80 16.69 4.06 0.07
CA LEU A 80 16.36 3.74 1.46
C LEU A 80 17.52 2.98 2.12
N THR A 81 17.92 3.35 3.34
CA THR A 81 18.85 2.52 4.11
C THR A 81 18.10 1.47 4.93
N ILE A 82 18.76 0.34 5.22
CA ILE A 82 18.19 -0.69 6.11
C ILE A 82 17.88 -0.09 7.49
N SER A 83 18.71 0.83 7.99
CA SER A 83 18.47 1.55 9.25
C SER A 83 17.23 2.42 9.19
N ASP A 84 16.97 3.11 8.09
CA ASP A 84 15.78 3.95 7.91
C ASP A 84 14.52 3.10 7.83
N TRP A 85 14.58 1.95 7.16
CA TRP A 85 13.47 0.99 7.15
C TRP A 85 13.19 0.45 8.56
N ILE A 86 14.20 0.02 9.31
CA ILE A 86 13.99 -0.46 10.69
C ILE A 86 13.43 0.66 11.59
N ARG A 87 13.91 1.89 11.41
CA ARG A 87 13.41 3.07 12.12
C ARG A 87 11.95 3.37 11.75
N SER A 88 11.57 3.25 10.48
CA SER A 88 10.20 3.50 10.01
C SER A 88 9.20 2.49 10.59
N ARG A 89 9.63 1.26 10.88
CA ARG A 89 8.80 0.24 11.53
C ARG A 89 8.59 0.42 13.04
N ARG A 90 9.16 1.47 13.65
CA ARG A 90 8.87 1.83 15.05
C ARG A 90 7.47 2.46 15.17
N GLY A 91 6.86 2.26 16.35
CA GLY A 91 5.52 2.75 16.68
C GLY A 91 4.44 1.66 16.64
N LYS A 92 3.19 2.06 16.88
CA LYS A 92 2.03 1.16 16.85
C LYS A 92 1.76 0.72 15.41
N LYS A 93 1.56 -0.58 15.23
CA LYS A 93 1.38 -1.20 13.92
C LYS A 93 0.37 -2.32 13.99
N LYS A 94 -0.39 -2.48 12.92
CA LYS A 94 -1.31 -3.60 12.71
C LYS A 94 -0.94 -4.25 11.39
N TYR A 95 -0.69 -5.55 11.43
CA TYR A 95 -0.34 -6.32 10.25
C TYR A 95 -1.61 -6.82 9.58
N VAL A 96 -1.75 -6.56 8.28
CA VAL A 96 -2.95 -6.97 7.53
C VAL A 96 -2.93 -8.48 7.28
N THR A 97 -1.77 -8.98 6.88
CA THR A 97 -1.56 -10.36 6.40
C THR A 97 -1.00 -11.31 7.46
N PHE A 98 -0.52 -10.79 8.60
CA PHE A 98 0.10 -11.60 9.66
C PHE A 98 -0.77 -11.58 10.91
N ARG A 99 -1.48 -12.69 11.17
CA ARG A 99 -2.15 -12.95 12.44
C ARG A 99 -1.43 -14.10 13.14
N LEU A 100 -1.08 -13.92 14.41
CA LEU A 100 -0.42 -14.98 15.21
C LEU A 100 -1.28 -16.25 15.29
N GLU A 101 -2.59 -16.08 15.29
CA GLU A 101 -3.59 -17.14 15.34
C GLU A 101 -3.82 -17.82 13.98
N ASP A 102 -3.44 -17.18 12.88
CA ASP A 102 -3.61 -17.71 11.52
C ASP A 102 -2.38 -17.41 10.66
N LEU A 103 -1.45 -18.35 10.67
CA LEU A 103 -0.24 -18.32 9.86
C LEU A 103 -0.46 -18.90 8.46
N GLY A 104 -1.64 -19.45 8.15
CA GLY A 104 -1.94 -20.11 6.88
C GLY A 104 -1.65 -19.24 5.66
N PRO A 105 -2.15 -17.99 5.61
CA PRO A 105 -1.87 -17.06 4.49
C PRO A 105 -0.39 -16.75 4.31
N VAL A 106 0.35 -16.61 5.42
CA VAL A 106 1.79 -16.31 5.40
C VAL A 106 2.57 -17.47 4.82
N LEU A 107 2.27 -18.69 5.25
CA LEU A 107 2.90 -19.91 4.75
C LEU A 107 2.57 -20.16 3.27
N ALA A 108 1.34 -19.88 2.85
CA ALA A 108 0.93 -19.98 1.44
C ALA A 108 1.64 -18.95 0.55
N ALA A 109 1.90 -17.74 1.06
CA ALA A 109 2.59 -16.68 0.33
C ALA A 109 4.13 -16.85 0.31
N LEU A 110 4.70 -17.55 1.30
CA LEU A 110 6.14 -17.76 1.45
C LEU A 110 6.84 -18.33 0.21
N PRO A 111 6.39 -19.42 -0.44
CA PRO A 111 7.08 -19.97 -1.61
C PRO A 111 7.12 -19.00 -2.78
N THR A 112 6.06 -18.21 -2.99
CA THR A 112 6.00 -17.20 -4.05
C THR A 112 6.95 -16.04 -3.75
N ALA A 113 7.00 -15.59 -2.49
CA ALA A 113 7.95 -14.56 -2.04
C ALA A 113 9.40 -15.04 -2.18
N LEU A 114 9.71 -16.27 -1.76
CA LEU A 114 11.03 -16.88 -1.92
C LEU A 114 11.43 -17.00 -3.39
N ARG A 115 10.52 -17.40 -4.28
CA ARG A 115 10.79 -17.46 -5.73
C ARG A 115 11.09 -16.08 -6.31
N ARG A 116 10.39 -15.03 -5.89
CA ARG A 116 10.68 -13.66 -6.32
C ARG A 116 12.05 -13.19 -5.82
N LEU A 117 12.32 -13.37 -4.53
CA LEU A 117 13.61 -13.02 -3.93
C LEU A 117 14.76 -13.81 -4.55
N ALA A 118 14.59 -15.10 -4.82
CA ALA A 118 15.58 -15.94 -5.50
C ALA A 118 15.79 -15.50 -6.96
N GLY A 119 14.72 -15.13 -7.67
CA GLY A 119 14.79 -14.55 -9.01
C GLY A 119 15.60 -13.26 -9.04
N GLU A 120 15.47 -12.43 -8.01
CA GLU A 120 16.22 -11.18 -7.87
C GLU A 120 17.66 -11.40 -7.39
N CYS A 121 17.90 -12.29 -6.43
CA CYS A 121 19.25 -12.64 -5.96
C CYS A 121 20.06 -13.34 -7.06
N SER A 122 19.43 -14.19 -7.87
CA SER A 122 20.11 -14.80 -9.02
C SER A 122 20.50 -13.77 -10.08
N GLU A 123 19.75 -12.69 -10.24
CA GLU A 123 20.15 -11.57 -11.11
C GLU A 123 21.36 -10.81 -10.57
N LEU A 124 21.47 -10.68 -9.25
CA LEU A 124 22.63 -10.07 -8.60
C LEU A 124 23.90 -10.93 -8.71
N VAL A 125 23.78 -12.24 -8.44
CA VAL A 125 24.95 -13.14 -8.37
C VAL A 125 25.44 -13.55 -9.76
N LEU A 126 24.52 -13.81 -10.70
CA LEU A 126 24.88 -14.33 -12.03
C LEU A 126 24.92 -13.25 -13.11
N GLY A 127 24.48 -12.03 -12.79
CA GLY A 127 24.35 -10.94 -13.74
C GLY A 127 23.22 -11.17 -14.75
N SER A 128 22.58 -10.09 -15.18
CA SER A 128 21.48 -10.13 -16.16
C SER A 128 21.88 -10.77 -17.51
N GLY A 129 23.19 -10.83 -17.81
CA GLY A 129 23.75 -11.46 -19.01
C GLY A 129 23.69 -13.00 -19.01
N LEU A 130 23.94 -13.66 -17.87
CA LEU A 130 23.94 -15.12 -17.79
C LEU A 130 22.51 -15.68 -17.83
N LYS A 131 21.55 -14.96 -17.22
CA LYS A 131 20.12 -15.30 -17.27
C LYS A 131 19.60 -15.29 -18.71
N ARG A 132 20.04 -14.34 -19.55
CA ARG A 132 19.71 -14.30 -20.99
C ARG A 132 20.36 -15.43 -21.80
N ARG A 133 21.52 -15.94 -21.38
CA ARG A 133 22.19 -17.09 -22.02
C ARG A 133 21.53 -18.42 -21.64
N LEU A 134 21.21 -18.63 -20.37
CA LEU A 134 20.51 -19.83 -19.90
C LEU A 134 19.10 -19.94 -20.48
N LYS A 135 18.36 -18.82 -20.59
CA LYS A 135 17.03 -18.81 -21.21
C LYS A 135 17.04 -19.20 -22.69
N ARG A 136 18.16 -19.00 -23.40
CA ARG A 136 18.32 -19.47 -24.80
C ARG A 136 18.68 -20.95 -24.89
N LEU A 137 19.33 -21.50 -23.88
CA LEU A 137 19.76 -22.91 -23.84
C LEU A 137 18.64 -23.86 -23.44
N PHE A 138 17.63 -23.38 -22.72
CA PHE A 138 16.49 -24.19 -22.25
C PHE A 138 15.24 -24.09 -23.13
N PHE A 139 15.30 -23.33 -24.24
CA PHE A 139 14.18 -23.09 -25.16
C PHE A 139 14.49 -23.56 -26.60
N PHE A 140 15.36 -24.57 -26.72
CA PHE A 140 15.60 -25.41 -27.90
C PHE A 140 15.20 -26.83 -27.54
#